data_AF-V4JAZ3-F1
#
_entry.id   AF-V4JAZ3-F1
#
_cell.length_a   1.000
_cell.length_b   1.000
_cell.length_c   1.000
_cell.angle_alpha   90.00
_cell.angle_beta   90.00
_cell.angle_gamma   90.00
#
_symmetry.space_group_name_H-M   'P 1'
#
loop_
_entity.id
_entity.type
_entity.pdbx_description
1 polymer ?
#
loop_
_entity_poly.entity_id
_entity_poly.type
_entity_poly.pdbx_seq_one_letter_code
_entity_poly.pdbx_strand_id
1 'polypeptide(L)'
;MAITDVGIEAAKDMATFARGRKFQTILADPPWQFQNRTGKVAPEHRRLNRYPTMTLDDICGLPVEGLTREPAHLYLWVPNALLPDGLRVMEAWGFQYKSNLVWRKIRKDGGSDGRG
;
A
#
# COMPACT_ATOMS: atom_id res chain seq x y z
N MET A 1 15.84 -8.54 -3.49
CA MET A 1 15.56 -9.58 -2.47
C MET A 1 14.45 -10.46 -3.04
N ALA A 2 14.31 -11.73 -2.65
CA ALA A 2 13.26 -12.60 -3.19
C ALA A 2 11.89 -12.25 -2.57
N ILE A 3 10.81 -12.38 -3.37
CA ILE A 3 9.44 -12.29 -2.88
C ILE A 3 9.19 -13.40 -1.85
N THR A 4 8.55 -13.05 -0.73
CA THR A 4 8.23 -13.96 0.37
C THR A 4 7.00 -14.81 0.06
N ASP A 5 6.79 -15.90 0.82
CA ASP A 5 5.59 -16.75 0.70
C ASP A 5 4.30 -15.93 0.88
N VAL A 6 4.32 -14.92 1.75
CA VAL A 6 3.17 -14.01 1.95
C VAL A 6 2.85 -13.23 0.68
N GLY A 7 3.87 -12.70 0.00
CA GLY A 7 3.71 -12.01 -1.28
C GLY A 7 3.18 -12.93 -2.37
N ILE A 8 3.67 -14.18 -2.42
CA ILE A 8 3.22 -15.20 -3.38
C ILE A 8 1.74 -15.54 -3.17
N GLU A 9 1.32 -15.80 -1.93
CA GLU A 9 -0.08 -16.15 -1.64
C GLU A 9 -1.02 -14.97 -1.92
N ALA A 10 -0.64 -13.73 -1.54
CA ALA A 10 -1.42 -12.55 -1.88
C ALA A 10 -1.60 -12.38 -3.40
N ALA A 11 -0.55 -12.60 -4.19
CA ALA A 11 -0.64 -12.54 -5.65
C ALA A 11 -1.60 -13.61 -6.23
N LYS A 12 -1.55 -14.84 -5.69
CA LYS A 12 -2.47 -15.92 -6.09
C LYS A 12 -3.92 -15.60 -5.75
N ASP A 13 -4.17 -15.06 -4.56
CA ASP A 13 -5.51 -14.64 -4.13
C ASP A 13 -6.07 -13.54 -5.03
N MET A 14 -5.24 -12.55 -5.39
CA MET A 14 -5.63 -11.50 -6.33
C MET A 14 -6.00 -12.07 -7.71
N ALA A 15 -5.17 -12.96 -8.27
CA ALA A 15 -5.45 -13.60 -9.55
C ALA A 15 -6.74 -14.43 -9.52
N THR A 16 -6.94 -15.18 -8.43
CA THR A 16 -8.14 -16.01 -8.20
C THR A 16 -9.38 -15.15 -8.05
N PHE A 17 -9.30 -14.03 -7.34
CA PHE A 17 -10.39 -13.09 -7.21
C PHE A 17 -10.74 -12.47 -8.57
N ALA A 18 -9.75 -11.99 -9.31
CA ALA A 18 -9.96 -11.33 -10.58
C ALA A 18 -10.60 -12.26 -11.61
N ARG A 19 -10.24 -13.55 -11.64
CA ARG A 19 -10.71 -14.54 -12.64
C ARG A 19 -10.59 -14.02 -14.07
N GLY A 20 -9.46 -13.39 -14.39
CA GLY A 20 -9.18 -12.78 -15.70
C GLY A 20 -9.91 -11.46 -15.98
N ARG A 21 -10.75 -10.97 -15.06
CA ARG A 21 -11.34 -9.62 -15.18
C ARG A 21 -10.26 -8.56 -15.00
N LYS A 22 -10.40 -7.47 -15.75
CA LYS A 22 -9.56 -6.29 -15.67
C LYS A 22 -10.34 -5.08 -15.21
N PHE A 23 -9.70 -4.20 -14.47
CA PHE A 23 -10.31 -3.05 -13.82
C PHE A 23 -9.69 -1.75 -14.33
N GLN A 24 -10.50 -0.69 -14.41
CA GLN A 24 -10.04 0.65 -14.79
C GLN A 24 -9.80 1.54 -13.56
N THR A 25 -10.27 1.11 -12.38
CA THR A 25 -10.07 1.84 -11.13
C THR A 25 -9.57 0.86 -10.07
N ILE A 26 -8.41 1.16 -9.51
CA ILE A 26 -7.82 0.42 -8.40
C ILE A 26 -7.79 1.33 -7.18
N LEU A 27 -8.30 0.84 -6.05
CA LEU A 27 -8.10 1.43 -4.74
C LEU A 27 -7.33 0.41 -3.90
N ALA A 28 -6.15 0.77 -3.43
CA ALA A 28 -5.27 -0.14 -2.70
C ALA A 28 -4.80 0.49 -1.39
N ASP A 29 -4.80 -0.31 -0.32
CA ASP A 29 -4.19 -0.02 0.98
C ASP A 29 -3.28 -1.19 1.36
N PRO A 30 -2.06 -1.26 0.81
CA PRO A 30 -1.15 -2.36 1.08
C PRO A 30 -0.82 -2.48 2.57
N PRO A 31 -0.51 -3.68 3.08
CA PRO A 31 -0.15 -3.87 4.48
C PRO A 31 1.31 -3.44 4.72
N TRP A 32 1.55 -2.13 4.71
CA TRP A 32 2.88 -1.53 4.77
C TRP A 32 3.69 -1.95 5.99
N GLN A 33 4.90 -2.43 5.77
CA GLN A 33 5.89 -2.66 6.83
C GLN A 33 6.75 -1.41 7.06
N PHE A 34 6.78 -0.90 8.29
CA PHE A 34 7.62 0.25 8.65
C PHE A 34 9.04 -0.20 9.00
N GLN A 35 10.06 0.56 8.58
CA GLN A 35 11.46 0.30 8.96
C GLN A 35 11.67 0.43 10.48
N ASN A 36 11.10 1.47 11.10
CA ASN A 36 11.16 1.69 12.56
C ASN A 36 9.98 1.03 13.30
N ARG A 37 10.13 -0.28 13.58
CA ARG A 37 9.11 -1.12 14.24
C ARG A 37 8.78 -0.75 15.70
N THR A 38 9.50 0.22 16.29
CA THR A 38 9.33 0.68 17.68
C THR A 38 8.60 2.02 17.80
N GLY A 39 8.37 2.74 16.70
CA GLY A 39 7.68 4.04 16.72
C GLY A 39 6.19 3.94 17.09
N LYS A 40 5.61 5.02 17.64
CA LYS A 40 4.18 5.10 18.05
C LYS A 40 3.17 4.86 16.91
N VAL A 41 3.62 4.89 15.66
CA VAL A 41 2.79 4.78 14.44
C VAL A 41 2.98 3.42 13.75
N ALA A 42 3.98 2.62 14.14
CA ALA A 42 4.24 1.32 13.53
C ALA A 42 3.16 0.29 13.95
N PRO A 43 2.54 -0.43 13.00
CA PRO A 43 1.64 -1.56 13.30
C PRO A 43 2.29 -2.62 14.20
N GLU A 44 3.62 -2.77 14.11
CA GLU A 44 4.40 -3.74 14.87
C GLU A 44 4.67 -3.34 16.33
N HIS A 45 4.27 -2.15 16.77
CA HIS A 45 4.33 -1.79 18.19
C HIS A 45 3.35 -2.67 18.97
N ARG A 46 3.80 -3.29 20.09
CA ARG A 46 3.12 -4.33 20.91
C ARG A 46 1.61 -4.12 21.25
N ARG A 47 1.03 -2.95 21.03
CA ARG A 47 -0.41 -2.64 21.21
C ARG A 47 -1.22 -2.53 19.90
N LEU A 48 -0.59 -2.66 18.72
CA LEU A 48 -1.16 -2.39 17.39
C LEU A 48 -1.03 -3.54 16.38
N ASN A 49 -0.46 -4.69 16.77
CA ASN A 49 -0.23 -5.84 15.90
C ASN A 49 -1.56 -6.53 15.51
N ARG A 50 -2.33 -5.89 14.63
CA ARG A 50 -3.70 -6.27 14.25
C ARG A 50 -3.75 -7.15 13.00
N TYR A 51 -2.75 -7.07 12.13
CA TYR A 51 -2.63 -7.87 10.92
C TYR A 51 -1.15 -7.97 10.48
N PRO A 52 -0.78 -9.05 9.75
CA PRO A 52 0.57 -9.19 9.17
C PRO A 52 0.89 -8.06 8.17
N THR A 53 2.14 -7.61 8.15
CA THR A 53 2.66 -6.65 7.16
C THR A 53 3.46 -7.35 6.06
N MET A 54 3.58 -6.69 4.90
CA MET A 54 4.37 -7.15 3.75
C MET A 54 5.59 -6.26 3.55
N THR A 55 6.68 -6.87 3.09
CA THR A 55 7.87 -6.12 2.69
C THR A 55 7.55 -5.25 1.48
N LEU A 56 8.31 -4.17 1.27
CA LEU A 56 8.14 -3.31 0.09
C LEU A 56 8.30 -4.10 -1.22
N ASP A 57 9.28 -5.00 -1.29
CA ASP A 57 9.53 -5.82 -2.47
C ASP A 57 8.34 -6.75 -2.76
N ASP A 58 7.69 -7.30 -1.73
CA ASP A 58 6.46 -8.10 -1.90
C ASP A 58 5.29 -7.27 -2.43
N ILE A 59 5.11 -6.04 -1.92
CA ILE A 59 4.04 -5.14 -2.37
C ILE A 59 4.28 -4.75 -3.84
N CYS A 60 5.50 -4.37 -4.20
CA CYS A 60 5.88 -4.08 -5.58
C CYS A 60 5.65 -5.29 -6.51
N GLY A 61 5.85 -6.52 -6.01
CA GLY A 61 5.66 -7.75 -6.77
C GLY A 61 4.21 -8.18 -7.01
N LEU A 62 3.22 -7.48 -6.43
CA LEU A 62 1.81 -7.80 -6.66
C LEU A 62 1.43 -7.57 -8.14
N PRO A 63 0.64 -8.47 -8.77
CA PRO A 63 0.39 -8.47 -10.22
C PRO A 63 -0.67 -7.45 -10.64
N VAL A 64 -0.65 -6.24 -10.08
CA VAL A 64 -1.68 -5.20 -10.30
C VAL A 64 -1.75 -4.79 -11.76
N GLU A 65 -0.61 -4.61 -12.44
CA GLU A 65 -0.55 -4.27 -13.86
C GLU A 65 -1.38 -5.25 -14.72
N GLY A 66 -1.22 -6.56 -14.50
CA GLY A 66 -1.97 -7.59 -15.22
C GLY A 66 -3.48 -7.57 -14.98
N LEU A 67 -3.93 -6.96 -13.87
CA LEU A 67 -5.33 -6.80 -13.51
C LEU A 67 -5.94 -5.48 -14.03
N THR A 68 -5.16 -4.64 -14.72
CA THR A 68 -5.63 -3.33 -15.16
C THR A 68 -6.00 -3.32 -16.65
N ARG A 69 -7.01 -2.51 -16.97
CA ARG A 69 -7.41 -2.19 -18.35
C ARG A 69 -7.09 -0.73 -18.61
N GLU A 70 -6.31 -0.46 -19.65
CA GLU A 70 -5.98 0.91 -20.02
C GLU A 70 -7.17 1.64 -20.70
N PRO A 71 -7.38 2.94 -20.42
CA PRO A 71 -6.72 3.71 -19.36
C PRO A 71 -7.25 3.31 -17.96
N ALA A 72 -6.37 3.33 -16.96
CA ALA A 72 -6.72 3.05 -15.56
C ALA A 72 -6.19 4.12 -14.61
N HIS A 73 -6.83 4.25 -13.45
CA HIS A 73 -6.38 5.10 -12.35
C HIS A 73 -6.19 4.29 -11.07
N LEU A 74 -5.14 4.63 -10.32
CA LEU A 74 -4.79 4.05 -9.03
C LEU A 74 -4.95 5.11 -7.92
N TYR A 75 -5.72 4.77 -6.90
CA TYR A 75 -5.71 5.43 -5.60
C TYR A 75 -4.95 4.53 -4.62
N LEU A 76 -3.71 4.92 -4.29
CA LEU A 76 -2.84 4.17 -3.39
C LEU A 76 -2.78 4.87 -2.03
N TRP A 77 -3.23 4.20 -0.98
CA TRP A 77 -3.02 4.64 0.39
C TRP A 77 -1.57 4.41 0.79
N VAL A 78 -0.90 5.49 1.19
CA VAL A 78 0.50 5.47 1.62
C VAL A 78 0.62 6.29 2.91
N PRO A 79 1.18 5.73 4.00
CA PRO A 79 1.55 6.52 5.16
C PRO A 79 2.58 7.59 4.79
N ASN A 80 2.48 8.82 5.33
CA ASN A 80 3.38 9.93 4.98
C ASN A 80 4.88 9.56 5.11
N ALA A 81 5.24 8.76 6.13
CA ALA A 81 6.62 8.32 6.35
C ALA A 81 7.17 7.37 5.27
N LEU A 82 6.29 6.78 4.45
CA LEU A 82 6.60 5.80 3.41
C LEU A 82 6.30 6.35 2.00
N LEU A 83 6.17 7.68 1.85
CA LEU A 83 5.86 8.29 0.54
C LEU A 83 6.84 7.85 -0.58
N PRO A 84 8.17 7.79 -0.36
CA PRO A 84 9.10 7.28 -1.38
C PRO A 84 8.80 5.83 -1.78
N ASP A 85 8.46 4.98 -0.81
CA ASP A 85 8.12 3.58 -1.05
C ASP A 85 6.80 3.45 -1.83
N GLY A 86 5.82 4.29 -1.52
CA GLY A 86 4.56 4.37 -2.27
C GLY A 86 4.77 4.75 -3.74
N LEU A 87 5.67 5.71 -4.02
CA LEU A 87 6.02 6.07 -5.40
C LEU A 87 6.68 4.91 -6.14
N ARG A 88 7.57 4.17 -5.47
CA ARG A 88 8.19 2.95 -6.02
C ARG A 88 7.15 1.87 -6.34
N VAL A 89 6.13 1.70 -5.48
CA VAL A 89 5.02 0.76 -5.72
C VAL A 89 4.20 1.19 -6.94
N MET A 90 3.86 2.48 -7.06
CA MET A 90 3.12 2.99 -8.22
C MET A 90 3.88 2.70 -9.53
N GLU A 91 5.19 2.98 -9.55
CA GLU A 91 6.05 2.70 -10.71
C GLU A 91 6.08 1.19 -11.02
N ALA A 92 6.30 0.35 -10.01
CA ALA A 92 6.34 -1.11 -10.18
C ALA A 92 5.02 -1.70 -10.72
N TRP A 93 3.88 -1.06 -10.43
CA TRP A 93 2.57 -1.47 -10.94
C TRP A 93 2.19 -0.83 -12.28
N GLY A 94 3.09 -0.07 -12.90
CA GLY A 94 2.88 0.57 -14.21
C GLY A 94 2.10 1.89 -14.15
N PHE A 95 1.97 2.52 -12.97
CA PHE A 95 1.26 3.79 -12.81
C PHE A 95 2.21 4.98 -12.69
N GLN A 96 1.84 6.08 -13.34
CA GLN A 96 2.53 7.37 -13.18
C GLN A 96 1.90 8.19 -12.06
N TYR A 97 2.72 8.72 -11.16
CA TYR A 97 2.27 9.69 -10.16
C TYR A 97 1.74 10.97 -10.81
N LYS A 98 0.59 11.47 -10.34
CA LYS A 98 -0.03 12.72 -10.82
C LYS A 98 -0.30 13.71 -9.71
N SER A 99 -0.84 13.26 -8.58
CA SER A 99 -1.20 14.13 -7.45
C SER A 99 -1.28 13.32 -6.16
N ASN A 100 -1.33 14.03 -5.03
CA ASN A 100 -1.45 13.45 -3.69
C ASN A 100 -2.68 14.02 -2.97
N LEU A 101 -3.49 13.14 -2.38
CA LEU A 101 -4.64 13.49 -1.56
C LEU A 101 -4.30 13.21 -0.09
N VAL A 102 -4.26 14.26 0.73
CA VAL A 102 -3.82 14.16 2.13
C VAL A 102 -5.02 14.05 3.07
N TRP A 103 -5.12 12.92 3.77
CA TRP A 103 -6.05 12.78 4.90
C TRP A 103 -5.50 13.47 6.14
N ARG A 104 -5.81 14.77 6.27
CA ARG A 104 -5.47 15.56 7.46
C ARG A 104 -6.41 15.20 8.61
N LYS A 105 -5.86 14.59 9.66
CA LYS A 105 -6.59 14.29 10.90
C LYS A 105 -6.49 15.47 11.85
N ILE A 106 -7.65 15.97 12.29
CA ILE A 106 -7.77 17.11 13.18
C ILE A 106 -8.24 16.66 14.56
N ARG A 107 -7.64 17.21 15.60
CA ARG A 107 -8.10 17.08 16.98
C ARG A 107 -9.28 18.01 17.22
N LYS A 108 -10.00 17.81 18.33
CA LYS A 108 -11.16 18.64 18.71
C LYS A 108 -10.81 20.13 18.88
N ASP A 109 -9.56 20.46 19.20
CA ASP A 109 -9.06 21.83 19.33
C ASP A 109 -8.60 22.44 17.98
N GLY A 110 -8.84 21.76 16.86
CA GLY A 110 -8.45 22.20 15.52
C GLY A 110 -6.97 21.96 15.18
N GLY A 111 -6.16 21.49 16.14
CA GLY A 111 -4.76 21.14 15.92
C GLY A 111 -4.59 19.83 15.15
N SER A 112 -3.39 19.60 14.60
CA SER A 112 -3.02 18.30 14.01
C SER A 112 -3.04 17.20 15.08
N ASP A 113 -3.36 15.97 14.68
CA ASP A 113 -3.29 14.79 15.56
C ASP A 113 -1.85 14.32 15.85
N GLY A 114 -0.87 14.90 15.16
CA GLY A 114 0.56 14.71 15.40
C GLY A 114 1.07 13.30 15.09
N ARG A 115 0.33 12.53 14.26
CA ARG A 115 0.69 11.14 13.91
C ARG A 115 1.23 10.98 12.49
N GLY A 116 1.56 12.08 11.84
CA GLY A 116 2.16 12.13 10.50
C GLY A 116 1.81 13.42 9.77
#